data_AF-A0A2D8BEE3-F1
#
_entry.id   AF-A0A2D8BEE3-F1
#
_cell.length_a   1.000
_cell.length_b   1.000
_cell.length_c   1.000
_cell.angle_alpha   90.00
_cell.angle_beta   90.00
_cell.angle_gamma   90.00
#
_symmetry.space_group_name_H-M   'P 1'
#
loop_
_entity.id
_entity.type
_entity.pdbx_description
1 polymer ?
#
loop_
_entity_poly.entity_id
_entity_poly.type
_entity_poly.pdbx_seq_one_letter_code
_entity_poly.pdbx_strand_id
1 'polypeptide(L)'
;MDLAPAVFPRPKGDVNALVRLAGTDMAEVDALIIDRMQSDVPIIPKLAEHLVSAGGKRLRPLLTVAAARATGAQGDILSPKKLAAAVEFIHTATLLHDDIVDASELRRGKVAAHLIWGAPTSVLVG
;
A
#
# COMPACT_ATOMS: atom_id res chain seq x y z
N MET A 1 -19.65 27.12 -38.93
CA MET A 1 -18.22 26.90 -38.63
C MET A 1 -18.16 26.16 -37.32
N ASP A 2 -17.98 24.84 -37.42
CA ASP A 2 -17.94 23.93 -36.27
C ASP A 2 -16.51 23.96 -35.71
N LEU A 3 -16.30 24.69 -34.63
CA LEU A 3 -15.01 24.71 -33.94
C LEU A 3 -14.95 23.47 -33.05
N ALA A 4 -14.42 22.37 -33.59
CA ALA A 4 -14.04 21.23 -32.77
C ALA A 4 -13.11 21.71 -31.65
N PRO A 5 -13.35 21.35 -30.37
CA PRO A 5 -12.53 21.81 -29.27
C PRO A 5 -11.09 21.32 -29.46
N ALA A 6 -10.13 22.22 -29.32
CA ALA A 6 -8.71 21.88 -29.38
C ALA A 6 -8.38 20.88 -28.26
N VAL A 7 -8.10 19.63 -28.64
CA VAL A 7 -7.65 18.59 -27.71
C VAL A 7 -6.18 18.82 -27.44
N PHE A 8 -5.87 19.48 -26.32
CA PHE A 8 -4.49 19.58 -25.86
C PHE A 8 -4.01 18.22 -25.32
N PRO A 9 -2.80 17.77 -25.68
CA PRO A 9 -2.26 16.53 -25.14
C PRO A 9 -2.07 16.68 -23.62
N ARG A 10 -2.69 15.77 -22.87
CA ARG A 10 -2.57 15.74 -21.40
C ARG A 10 -1.14 15.36 -21.01
N PRO A 11 -0.48 16.11 -20.11
CA PRO A 11 0.83 15.72 -19.60
C PRO A 11 0.74 14.37 -18.86
N LYS A 12 1.72 13.49 -19.10
CA LYS A 12 1.69 12.10 -18.60
C LYS A 12 1.70 11.98 -17.07
N GLY A 13 2.25 12.97 -16.35
CA GLY A 13 2.38 12.95 -14.89
C GLY A 13 3.31 11.84 -14.37
N ASP A 14 3.92 12.03 -13.20
CA ASP A 14 4.63 10.97 -12.49
C ASP A 14 4.51 11.14 -10.97
N VAL A 15 4.98 10.14 -10.22
CA VAL A 15 5.00 10.16 -8.75
C VAL A 15 6.39 10.37 -8.18
N ASN A 16 7.42 10.52 -9.02
CA ASN A 16 8.82 10.50 -8.61
C ASN A 16 9.14 11.67 -7.69
N ALA A 17 8.61 12.86 -8.00
CA ALA A 17 8.79 14.03 -7.14
C ALA A 17 8.15 13.82 -5.76
N LEU A 18 6.95 13.26 -5.72
CA LEU A 18 6.23 13.01 -4.47
C LEU A 18 6.92 11.95 -3.62
N VAL A 19 7.38 10.86 -4.24
CA VAL A 19 8.16 9.80 -3.59
C VAL A 19 9.43 10.36 -2.96
N ARG A 20 10.17 11.22 -3.68
CA ARG A 20 11.37 11.86 -3.12
C ARG A 20 11.06 12.76 -1.93
N LEU A 21 10.01 13.58 -2.03
CA LEU A 21 9.62 14.52 -0.97
C LEU A 21 9.15 13.81 0.31
N ALA A 22 8.43 12.70 0.16
CA ALA A 22 7.91 11.92 1.28
C ALA A 22 8.86 10.82 1.78
N GLY A 23 10.10 10.74 1.27
CA GLY A 23 10.99 9.60 1.49
C GLY A 23 11.23 9.26 2.96
N THR A 24 11.54 10.27 3.79
CA THR A 24 11.75 10.08 5.23
C THR A 24 10.50 9.59 5.94
N ASP A 25 9.36 10.25 5.69
CA ASP A 25 8.08 9.87 6.29
C ASP A 25 7.66 8.46 5.87
N MET A 26 7.88 8.08 4.61
CA MET A 26 7.55 6.77 4.09
C MET A 26 8.43 5.66 4.67
N ALA A 27 9.72 5.92 4.94
CA ALA A 27 10.57 4.96 5.63
C ALA A 27 10.06 4.66 7.05
N GLU A 28 9.58 5.69 7.75
CA GLU A 28 8.95 5.50 9.07
C GLU A 28 7.59 4.81 8.99
N VAL A 29 6.80 5.05 7.94
CA VAL A 29 5.55 4.31 7.68
C VAL A 29 5.84 2.83 7.41
N ASP A 30 6.85 2.51 6.60
CA ASP A 30 7.25 1.11 6.35
C ASP A 30 7.72 0.43 7.65
N ALA A 31 8.49 1.13 8.49
CA ALA A 31 8.87 0.62 9.81
C ALA A 31 7.66 0.36 10.72
N LEU A 32 6.68 1.27 10.74
CA LEU A 32 5.42 1.07 11.47
C LEU A 32 4.62 -0.12 10.92
N ILE A 33 4.59 -0.33 9.61
CA ILE A 33 3.91 -1.48 9.02
C ILE A 33 4.55 -2.78 9.51
N ILE A 34 5.88 -2.89 9.46
CA ILE A 34 6.62 -4.09 9.89
C ILE A 34 6.42 -4.35 11.39
N ASP A 35 6.52 -3.30 12.22
CA ASP A 35 6.31 -3.37 13.67
C ASP A 35 4.92 -3.90 14.03
N ARG A 36 3.88 -3.47 13.32
CA ARG A 36 2.50 -3.86 13.61
C ARG A 36 2.06 -5.18 13.01
N MET A 37 2.89 -5.79 12.17
CA MET A 37 2.65 -7.14 11.65
C MET A 37 3.24 -8.25 12.52
N GLN A 38 3.92 -7.89 13.62
CA GLN A 38 4.42 -8.87 14.58
C GLN A 38 3.28 -9.54 15.34
N SER A 39 3.39 -10.85 15.56
CA SER A 39 2.41 -11.65 16.30
C SER A 39 3.05 -12.91 16.87
N ASP A 40 2.54 -13.36 18.02
CA ASP A 40 2.88 -14.67 18.60
C ASP A 40 2.39 -15.84 17.72
N VAL A 41 1.43 -15.57 16.83
CA VAL A 41 0.93 -16.55 15.85
C VAL A 41 1.88 -16.54 14.64
N PRO A 42 2.72 -17.58 14.44
CA PRO A 42 3.87 -17.49 13.52
C PRO A 42 3.51 -17.30 12.04
N ILE A 43 2.28 -17.59 11.65
CA ILE A 43 1.83 -17.47 10.26
C ILE A 43 1.51 -16.03 9.86
N ILE A 44 1.06 -15.19 10.81
CA ILE A 44 0.73 -13.79 10.57
C ILE A 44 1.93 -13.01 10.02
N PRO A 45 3.11 -12.97 10.68
CA PRO A 45 4.25 -12.20 10.19
C PRO A 45 4.81 -12.73 8.87
N LYS A 46 4.74 -14.05 8.60
CA LYS A 46 5.23 -14.65 7.35
C LYS A 46 4.36 -14.25 6.15
N LEU A 47 3.04 -14.31 6.31
CA LEU A 47 2.11 -13.93 5.24
C LEU A 47 2.19 -12.41 4.99
N ALA A 48 2.27 -11.63 6.06
CA ALA A 48 2.53 -10.21 6.03
C ALA A 48 3.80 -9.84 5.25
N GLU A 49 4.93 -10.46 5.59
CA GLU A 49 6.22 -10.26 4.92
C GLU A 49 6.17 -10.67 3.45
N HIS A 50 5.47 -11.75 3.10
CA HIS A 50 5.30 -12.16 1.70
C HIS A 50 4.63 -11.07 0.85
N LEU A 51 3.60 -10.41 1.39
CA LEU A 51 2.89 -9.34 0.71
C LEU A 51 3.68 -8.04 0.63
N VAL A 52 4.34 -7.65 1.72
CA VAL A 52 5.20 -6.46 1.77
C VAL A 52 6.41 -6.62 0.84
N SER A 53 7.08 -7.77 0.90
CA SER A 53 8.23 -8.10 0.06
C SER A 53 7.87 -8.38 -1.40
N ALA A 54 6.59 -8.61 -1.73
CA ALA A 54 6.12 -8.66 -3.11
C ALA A 54 6.21 -7.29 -3.82
N GLY A 55 6.68 -6.26 -3.10
CA GLY A 55 6.82 -4.91 -3.60
C GLY A 55 5.45 -4.22 -3.63
N GLY A 56 5.33 -3.12 -4.35
CA GLY A 56 4.10 -2.32 -4.41
C GLY A 56 4.46 -0.85 -4.54
N LYS A 57 3.60 -0.08 -5.20
CA LYS A 57 3.89 1.35 -5.46
C LYS A 57 3.72 2.24 -4.22
N ARG A 58 3.20 1.70 -3.11
CA ARG A 58 2.88 2.43 -1.86
C ARG A 58 2.13 3.75 -2.07
N LEU A 59 1.29 3.84 -3.11
CA LEU A 59 0.64 5.09 -3.49
C LEU A 59 -0.36 5.57 -2.44
N ARG A 60 -1.04 4.64 -1.76
CA ARG A 60 -2.05 4.98 -0.75
C ARG A 60 -1.43 5.64 0.49
N PRO A 61 -0.44 5.03 1.18
CA PRO A 61 0.26 5.69 2.28
C PRO A 61 0.98 6.97 1.84
N LEU A 62 1.57 6.99 0.63
CA LEU A 62 2.19 8.18 0.06
C LEU A 62 1.21 9.35 -0.02
N LEU A 63 -0.02 9.11 -0.50
CA LEU A 63 -1.06 10.13 -0.59
C LEU A 63 -1.50 10.61 0.80
N THR A 64 -1.59 9.72 1.79
CA THR A 64 -1.94 10.11 3.17
C THR A 64 -0.88 11.03 3.79
N VAL A 65 0.40 10.68 3.65
CA VAL A 65 1.53 11.51 4.11
C VAL A 65 1.56 12.84 3.36
N ALA A 66 1.45 12.80 2.03
CA ALA A 66 1.45 13.99 1.20
C ALA A 66 0.32 14.95 1.57
N ALA A 67 -0.89 14.44 1.83
CA ALA A 67 -2.02 15.24 2.24
C ALA A 67 -1.76 15.94 3.59
N ALA A 68 -1.20 15.22 4.56
CA ALA A 68 -0.84 15.82 5.86
C ALA A 68 0.23 16.91 5.72
N ARG A 69 1.27 16.68 4.90
CA ARG A 69 2.29 17.70 4.62
C ARG A 69 1.71 18.91 3.90
N ALA A 70 0.81 18.70 2.93
CA ALA A 70 0.17 19.77 2.17
C ALA A 70 -0.76 20.65 3.03
N THR A 71 -1.35 20.11 4.10
CA THR A 71 -2.21 20.88 5.03
C THR A 71 -1.44 21.54 6.16
N GLY A 72 -0.10 21.55 6.11
CA GLY A 72 0.75 22.29 7.03
C GLY A 72 1.26 21.48 8.23
N ALA A 73 1.20 20.16 8.20
CA ALA A 73 1.80 19.34 9.26
C ALA A 73 3.34 19.43 9.21
N GLN A 74 3.94 19.97 10.28
CA GLN A 74 5.37 20.19 10.42
C GLN A 74 6.00 19.24 11.44
N GLY A 75 7.32 19.08 11.38
CA GLY A 75 8.06 18.22 12.29
C GLY A 75 7.66 16.75 12.19
N ASP A 76 7.61 16.07 13.35
CA ASP A 76 7.14 14.70 13.46
C ASP A 76 5.62 14.62 13.30
N ILE A 77 5.19 13.93 12.23
CA ILE A 77 3.78 13.72 11.88
C ILE A 77 3.33 12.30 12.23
N LEU A 78 3.61 11.85 13.46
CA LEU A 78 3.35 10.47 13.91
C LEU A 78 1.90 10.02 13.68
N SER A 79 0.90 10.85 13.98
CA SER A 79 -0.51 10.50 13.78
C SER A 79 -0.85 10.26 12.31
N PRO A 80 -0.52 11.18 11.36
CA PRO A 80 -0.61 10.90 9.93
C PRO A 80 0.15 9.65 9.46
N LYS A 81 1.35 9.38 9.98
CA LYS A 81 2.11 8.16 9.65
C LYS A 81 1.39 6.89 10.10
N LYS A 82 0.80 6.89 11.30
CA LYS A 82 -0.06 5.78 11.78
C LYS A 82 -1.29 5.59 10.88
N LEU A 83 -1.91 6.67 10.40
CA LEU A 83 -3.02 6.60 9.45
C LEU A 83 -2.57 6.02 8.10
N ALA A 84 -1.41 6.45 7.59
CA ALA A 84 -0.85 5.92 6.35
C ALA A 84 -0.59 4.41 6.44
N ALA A 85 -0.02 3.94 7.57
CA ALA A 85 0.16 2.51 7.83
C ALA A 85 -1.19 1.77 7.89
N ALA A 86 -2.19 2.31 8.58
CA ALA A 86 -3.53 1.71 8.65
C ALA A 86 -4.21 1.60 7.28
N VAL A 87 -4.07 2.62 6.44
CA VAL A 87 -4.58 2.59 5.05
C VAL A 87 -3.90 1.48 4.25
N GLU A 88 -2.59 1.28 4.42
CA GLU A 88 -1.88 0.21 3.72
C GLU A 88 -2.23 -1.18 4.27
N PHE A 89 -2.58 -1.31 5.55
CA PHE A 89 -3.14 -2.55 6.11
C PHE A 89 -4.47 -2.90 5.46
N ILE A 90 -5.40 -1.94 5.41
CA ILE A 90 -6.70 -2.15 4.75
C ILE A 90 -6.50 -2.54 3.29
N HIS A 91 -5.60 -1.86 2.57
CA HIS A 91 -5.28 -2.24 1.18
C HIS A 91 -4.74 -3.67 1.08
N THR A 92 -3.88 -4.07 2.01
CA THR A 92 -3.26 -5.41 2.01
C THR A 92 -4.30 -6.49 2.33
N ALA A 93 -5.19 -6.23 3.29
CA ALA A 93 -6.32 -7.08 3.64
C ALA A 93 -7.25 -7.31 2.45
N THR A 94 -7.63 -6.24 1.73
CA THR A 94 -8.49 -6.38 0.55
C THR A 94 -7.82 -7.24 -0.52
N LEU A 95 -6.50 -7.06 -0.76
CA LEU A 95 -5.79 -7.89 -1.73
C LEU A 95 -5.78 -9.38 -1.37
N LEU A 96 -5.69 -9.72 -0.08
CA LEU A 96 -5.74 -11.11 0.38
C LEU A 96 -7.11 -11.74 0.11
N HIS A 97 -8.17 -11.00 0.40
CA HIS A 97 -9.54 -11.47 0.19
C HIS A 97 -9.88 -11.52 -1.30
N ASP A 98 -9.47 -10.51 -2.07
CA ASP A 98 -9.66 -10.45 -3.53
C ASP A 98 -8.97 -11.63 -4.22
N ASP A 99 -7.74 -11.99 -3.83
CA ASP A 99 -7.02 -13.14 -4.40
C ASP A 99 -7.84 -14.44 -4.28
N ILE A 100 -8.62 -14.60 -3.21
CA ILE A 100 -9.46 -15.78 -2.97
C ILE A 100 -10.75 -15.70 -3.79
N VAL A 101 -11.42 -14.55 -3.75
CA VAL A 101 -12.67 -14.32 -4.49
C VAL A 101 -12.45 -14.49 -6.00
N ASP A 102 -11.33 -13.97 -6.50
CA ASP A 102 -10.97 -14.01 -7.92
C ASP A 102 -10.26 -15.30 -8.34
N ALA A 103 -9.99 -16.22 -7.39
CA ALA A 103 -9.16 -17.42 -7.61
C ALA A 103 -7.81 -17.10 -8.30
N SER A 104 -7.17 -15.99 -7.90
CA SER A 104 -5.93 -15.50 -8.52
C SER A 104 -4.73 -16.39 -8.17
N GLU A 105 -4.00 -16.87 -9.16
CA GLU A 105 -2.80 -17.69 -8.90
C GLU A 105 -1.57 -16.85 -8.52
N LEU A 106 -1.50 -15.61 -9.01
CA LEU A 106 -0.33 -14.74 -8.87
C LEU A 106 -0.70 -13.33 -8.39
N ARG A 107 0.13 -12.80 -7.50
CA ARG A 107 0.11 -11.41 -7.05
C ARG A 107 1.51 -10.81 -7.13
N ARG A 108 1.67 -9.75 -7.94
CA ARG A 108 2.95 -9.05 -8.18
C ARG A 108 4.09 -10.01 -8.59
N GLY A 109 3.75 -11.03 -9.41
CA GLY A 109 4.72 -12.03 -9.89
C GLY A 109 5.09 -13.10 -8.87
N LYS A 110 4.50 -13.10 -7.66
CA LYS A 110 4.64 -14.17 -6.67
C LYS A 110 3.35 -14.99 -6.58
N VAL A 111 3.45 -16.23 -6.12
CA VAL A 111 2.29 -17.09 -5.83
C VAL A 111 1.38 -16.41 -4.80
N ALA A 112 0.07 -16.40 -5.07
CA ALA A 112 -0.92 -15.83 -4.17
C ALA A 112 -0.92 -16.53 -2.80
N ALA A 113 -1.13 -15.76 -1.72
CA ALA A 113 -0.98 -16.26 -0.36
C ALA A 113 -1.89 -17.47 -0.04
N HIS A 114 -3.11 -17.49 -0.59
CA HIS A 114 -4.07 -18.57 -0.35
C HIS A 114 -3.64 -19.91 -0.95
N LEU A 115 -2.79 -19.90 -1.98
CA LEU A 115 -2.21 -21.12 -2.56
C LEU A 115 -1.05 -21.68 -1.72
N ILE A 116 -0.41 -20.84 -0.91
CA ILE A 116 0.71 -21.23 -0.04
C ILE A 116 0.20 -21.70 1.33
N TRP A 117 -0.73 -20.95 1.91
CA TRP A 117 -1.17 -21.14 3.32
C TRP A 117 -2.65 -21.50 3.47
N GLY A 118 -3.38 -21.64 2.37
CA GLY A 118 -4.80 -21.96 2.35
C GLY A 118 -5.70 -20.73 2.45
N ALA A 119 -6.87 -20.81 1.81
CA ALA A 119 -7.87 -19.74 1.83
C ALA A 119 -8.33 -19.33 3.24
N PRO A 120 -8.63 -20.25 4.18
CA PRO A 120 -9.05 -19.84 5.53
C PRO A 120 -8.00 -19.00 6.25
N THR A 121 -6.72 -19.36 6.13
CA THR A 121 -5.60 -18.60 6.70
C THR A 121 -5.50 -17.22 6.08
N SER A 122 -5.60 -17.12 4.75
CA SER A 122 -5.55 -15.83 4.07
C SER A 122 -6.72 -14.91 4.40
N VAL A 123 -7.93 -15.46 4.63
CA VAL A 123 -9.08 -14.69 5.14
C VAL A 123 -8.85 -14.22 6.57
N LEU A 124 -8.29 -15.06 7.46
CA LEU A 124 -8.09 -14.70 8.87
C LEU A 124 -6.98 -13.67 9.09
N VAL A 125 -5.98 -13.64 8.20
CA VAL A 125 -4.87 -12.68 8.27
C VAL A 125 -5.21 -11.35 7.61
N GLY A 126 -6.06 -11.35 6.57
CA GLY A 126 -6.57 -10.13 5.95
C GLY A 126 -7.68 -9.52 6.78
#